data_AF-A0A520CFW4-F1
#
_entry.id   AF-A0A520CFW4-F1
#
_cell.length_a   1.000
_cell.length_b   1.000
_cell.length_c   1.000
_cell.angle_alpha   90.00
_cell.angle_beta   90.00
_cell.angle_gamma   90.00
#
_symmetry.space_group_name_H-M   'P 1'
#
loop_
_entity.id
_entity.type
_entity.pdbx_description
1 polymer ?
#
loop_
_entity_poly.entity_id
_entity_poly.type
_entity_poly.pdbx_seq_one_letter_code
_entity_poly.pdbx_strand_id
1 'polypeptide(L)'
;MLGIAALAAPLPQHVHAQTTPATTGPAIYVSEFEVTDPEGMKPYSARVEASFATFGGRYIVRGGAVVSQEGAPSKRIVMIEFPSMERALAWYDSPTYAELKPIRHRAATSRVYTVQGTPRVP
;
A
#
# COMPACT_ATOMS: atom_id res chain seq x y z
N MET A 1 -43.43 34.29 -21.93
CA MET A 1 -42.80 33.00 -21.60
C MET A 1 -41.35 33.28 -21.20
N LEU A 2 -41.06 33.39 -19.90
CA LEU A 2 -39.70 33.52 -19.38
C LEU A 2 -39.13 32.12 -19.15
N GLY A 3 -38.06 31.77 -19.87
CA GLY A 3 -37.27 30.56 -19.63
C GLY A 3 -36.16 30.87 -18.61
N ILE A 4 -36.21 30.22 -17.45
CA ILE A 4 -35.18 30.32 -16.43
C ILE A 4 -34.19 29.17 -16.67
N ALA A 5 -32.97 29.51 -17.08
CA ALA A 5 -31.87 28.56 -17.16
C ALA A 5 -31.35 28.28 -15.75
N ALA A 6 -31.51 27.04 -15.26
CA ALA A 6 -30.92 26.60 -14.01
C ALA A 6 -29.44 26.26 -14.23
N LEU A 7 -28.54 27.02 -13.60
CA LEU A 7 -27.13 26.68 -13.44
C LEU A 7 -27.01 25.49 -12.47
N ALA A 8 -26.67 24.31 -12.98
CA ALA A 8 -26.30 23.17 -12.14
C ALA A 8 -24.84 23.35 -11.66
N ALA A 9 -24.65 23.51 -10.35
CA ALA A 9 -23.32 23.46 -9.74
C ALA A 9 -22.89 21.99 -9.58
N PRO A 10 -21.61 21.63 -9.84
CA PRO A 10 -21.14 20.27 -9.64
C PRO A 10 -21.09 19.91 -8.15
N LEU A 11 -21.51 18.68 -7.83
CA LEU A 11 -21.45 18.11 -6.48
C LEU A 11 -19.97 17.95 -6.02
N PRO A 12 -19.66 18.16 -4.73
CA PRO A 12 -18.33 17.89 -4.19
C PRO A 12 -18.00 16.39 -4.29
N GLN A 13 -16.91 16.04 -4.97
CA GLN A 13 -16.55 14.64 -5.26
C GLN A 13 -15.91 13.86 -4.09
N HIS A 14 -15.80 14.43 -2.89
CA HIS A 14 -15.34 13.68 -1.72
C HIS A 14 -16.08 14.08 -0.45
N VAL A 15 -17.22 13.42 -0.19
CA VAL A 15 -17.78 13.32 1.16
C VAL A 15 -17.18 12.08 1.81
N HIS A 16 -16.25 12.28 2.74
CA HIS A 16 -15.94 11.30 3.77
C HIS A 16 -16.48 11.81 5.10
N ALA A 17 -17.80 11.73 5.25
CA ALA A 17 -18.42 11.69 6.57
C ALA A 17 -18.53 10.22 6.99
N GLN A 18 -17.45 9.68 7.55
CA GLN A 18 -17.54 8.55 8.46
C GLN A 18 -16.68 8.89 9.68
N THR A 19 -17.35 9.17 10.79
CA THR A 19 -16.73 9.19 12.12
C THR A 19 -16.37 7.74 12.46
N THR A 20 -15.18 7.30 12.07
CA THR A 20 -14.71 5.92 12.28
C THR A 20 -14.40 5.71 13.77
N PRO A 21 -14.85 4.60 14.40
CA PRO A 21 -14.36 4.23 15.73
C PRO A 21 -12.85 4.04 15.69
N ALA A 22 -12.15 4.37 16.78
CA ALA A 22 -10.69 4.32 16.89
C ALA A 22 -10.12 3.05 16.25
N THR A 23 -9.40 3.24 15.14
CA THR A 23 -8.84 2.21 14.28
C THR A 23 -7.82 1.38 15.05
N THR A 24 -8.28 0.36 15.76
CA THR A 24 -7.43 -0.45 16.65
C THR A 24 -6.92 -1.66 15.85
N GLY A 25 -5.60 -1.77 15.66
CA GLY A 25 -4.95 -2.90 14.99
C GLY A 25 -3.73 -2.48 14.15
N PRO A 26 -2.87 -3.44 13.74
CA PRO A 26 -1.73 -3.14 12.89
C PRO A 26 -2.18 -2.75 11.47
N ALA A 27 -1.32 -2.11 10.69
CA ALA A 27 -1.56 -1.90 9.27
C ALA A 27 -0.69 -2.84 8.44
N ILE A 28 -1.27 -3.42 7.39
CA ILE A 28 -0.58 -4.34 6.50
C ILE A 28 -0.42 -3.66 5.15
N TYR A 29 0.81 -3.29 4.82
CA TYR A 29 1.16 -2.94 3.45
C TYR A 29 1.23 -4.22 2.62
N VAL A 30 0.44 -4.28 1.55
CA VAL A 30 0.39 -5.38 0.60
C VAL A 30 0.98 -4.89 -0.73
N SER A 31 1.94 -5.63 -1.24
CA SER A 31 2.48 -5.45 -2.59
C SER A 31 2.41 -6.76 -3.35
N GLU A 32 1.58 -6.78 -4.38
CA GLU A 32 1.50 -7.82 -5.38
C GLU A 32 2.26 -7.32 -6.61
N PHE A 33 3.27 -8.04 -7.08
CA PHE A 33 4.04 -7.58 -8.22
C PHE A 33 4.64 -8.68 -9.08
N GLU A 34 4.88 -8.31 -10.32
CA GLU A 34 5.65 -9.07 -11.29
C GLU A 34 6.93 -8.30 -11.60
N VAL A 35 8.07 -8.91 -11.36
CA VAL A 35 9.38 -8.33 -11.69
C VAL A 35 9.62 -8.49 -13.19
N THR A 36 9.78 -7.38 -13.89
CA THR A 36 10.08 -7.32 -15.33
C THR A 36 11.57 -7.12 -15.61
N ASP A 37 12.32 -6.59 -14.64
CA ASP A 37 13.78 -6.43 -14.68
C ASP A 37 14.40 -6.88 -13.35
N PRO A 38 14.86 -8.13 -13.24
CA PRO A 38 15.46 -8.67 -12.01
C PRO A 38 16.72 -7.93 -11.58
N GLU A 39 17.56 -7.48 -12.51
CA GLU A 39 18.80 -6.77 -12.21
C GLU A 39 18.50 -5.35 -11.73
N GLY A 40 17.62 -4.63 -12.41
CA GLY A 40 17.15 -3.30 -11.99
C GLY A 40 16.40 -3.29 -10.66
N MET A 41 15.88 -4.43 -10.21
CA MET A 41 15.22 -4.58 -8.90
C MET A 41 16.20 -4.72 -7.72
N LYS A 42 17.46 -5.09 -7.96
CA LYS A 42 18.44 -5.34 -6.87
C LYS A 42 18.65 -4.13 -5.96
N PRO A 43 18.83 -2.89 -6.46
CA PRO A 43 19.03 -1.72 -5.60
C PRO A 43 17.82 -1.44 -4.70
N TYR A 44 16.60 -1.67 -5.20
CA TYR A 44 15.39 -1.56 -4.38
C TYR A 44 15.38 -2.63 -3.28
N SER A 45 15.62 -3.89 -3.66
CA SER A 45 15.56 -5.04 -2.74
C SER A 45 16.58 -4.96 -1.61
N ALA A 46 17.75 -4.34 -1.85
CA ALA A 46 18.79 -4.13 -0.87
C ALA A 46 18.49 -3.01 0.14
N ARG A 47 17.67 -2.02 -0.24
CA ARG A 47 17.42 -0.80 0.56
C ARG A 47 16.06 -0.75 1.23
N VAL A 48 15.06 -1.44 0.68
CA VAL A 48 13.66 -1.29 1.09
C VAL A 48 13.42 -1.63 2.57
N GLU A 49 14.08 -2.65 3.11
CA GLU A 49 13.88 -3.05 4.51
C GLU A 49 14.30 -1.97 5.50
N ALA A 50 15.49 -1.41 5.30
CA ALA A 50 15.99 -0.30 6.10
C ALA A 50 15.07 0.93 6.04
N SER A 51 14.35 1.12 4.92
CA SER A 51 13.44 2.26 4.75
C SER A 51 12.23 2.21 5.69
N PHE A 52 11.72 1.02 6.03
CA PHE A 52 10.53 0.86 6.89
C PHE A 52 10.84 0.45 8.32
N ALA A 53 12.03 -0.07 8.61
CA ALA A 53 12.39 -0.57 9.94
C ALA A 53 12.23 0.52 11.01
N THR A 54 12.64 1.75 10.73
CA THR A 54 12.49 2.91 11.63
C THR A 54 11.04 3.34 11.84
N PHE A 55 10.14 2.90 10.95
CA PHE A 55 8.69 3.09 11.06
C PHE A 55 8.01 1.97 11.87
N GLY A 56 8.77 0.99 12.36
CA GLY A 56 8.25 -0.19 13.05
C GLY A 56 7.71 -1.25 12.08
N GLY A 57 7.99 -1.10 10.78
CA GLY A 57 7.63 -2.07 9.76
C GLY A 57 8.42 -3.37 9.92
N ARG A 58 7.78 -4.51 9.68
CA ARG A 58 8.43 -5.82 9.65
C ARG A 58 7.85 -6.68 8.52
N TYR A 59 8.69 -7.44 7.86
CA TYR A 59 8.19 -8.43 6.90
C TYR A 59 7.36 -9.49 7.61
N ILE A 60 6.19 -9.80 7.03
CA ILE A 60 5.40 -10.99 7.36
C ILE A 60 5.27 -11.92 6.15
N VAL A 61 5.39 -11.39 4.92
CA VAL A 61 5.55 -12.16 3.68
C VAL A 61 6.60 -11.47 2.80
N ARG A 62 7.54 -12.23 2.24
CA ARG A 62 8.58 -11.71 1.33
C ARG A 62 8.83 -12.60 0.12
N GLY A 63 7.76 -12.91 -0.62
CA GLY A 63 7.82 -13.76 -1.82
C GLY A 63 8.10 -15.23 -1.50
N GLY A 64 7.49 -15.75 -0.43
CA GLY A 64 7.48 -17.19 -0.13
C GLY A 64 6.59 -17.98 -1.09
N ALA A 65 6.42 -19.27 -0.81
CA ALA A 65 5.58 -20.16 -1.62
C ALA A 65 4.13 -19.65 -1.67
N VAL A 66 3.52 -19.73 -2.86
CA VAL A 66 2.13 -19.35 -3.10
C VAL A 66 1.39 -20.57 -3.62
N VAL A 67 0.32 -20.95 -2.94
CA VAL A 67 -0.57 -22.06 -3.34
C VAL A 67 -1.93 -21.44 -3.62
N SER A 68 -2.42 -21.56 -4.85
CA SER A 68 -3.77 -21.10 -5.18
C SER A 68 -4.80 -22.11 -4.69
N GLN A 69 -5.81 -21.61 -3.97
CA GLN A 69 -7.00 -22.39 -3.62
C GLN A 69 -8.12 -22.11 -4.62
N GLU A 70 -8.30 -20.84 -5.01
CA GLU A 70 -9.27 -20.38 -6.00
C GLU A 70 -8.67 -19.21 -6.80
N GLY A 71 -8.90 -19.19 -8.13
CA GLY A 71 -8.41 -18.13 -9.01
C GLY A 71 -6.89 -18.16 -9.28
N ALA A 72 -6.40 -17.16 -10.00
CA ALA A 72 -4.97 -17.01 -10.29
C ALA A 72 -4.31 -16.11 -9.24
N PRO A 73 -3.23 -16.56 -8.57
CA PRO A 73 -2.51 -15.71 -7.62
C PRO A 73 -1.56 -14.75 -8.36
N SER A 74 -1.16 -13.68 -7.66
CA SER A 74 -0.05 -12.85 -8.12
C SER A 74 1.26 -13.64 -8.13
N LYS A 75 2.17 -13.31 -9.06
CA LYS A 75 3.48 -13.99 -9.20
C LYS A 75 4.39 -13.79 -7.99
N ARG A 76 4.26 -12.67 -7.28
CA ARG A 76 5.00 -12.39 -6.06
C ARG A 76 4.19 -11.50 -5.12
N ILE A 77 4.18 -11.87 -3.85
CA ILE A 77 3.50 -11.13 -2.79
C ILE A 77 4.52 -10.75 -1.72
N VAL A 78 4.50 -9.48 -1.32
CA VAL A 78 5.23 -8.95 -0.17
C VAL A 78 4.22 -8.29 0.75
N MET A 79 4.31 -8.59 2.05
CA MET A 79 3.49 -7.98 3.07
C MET A 79 4.38 -7.49 4.21
N ILE A 80 4.19 -6.23 4.59
CA ILE A 80 4.89 -5.57 5.69
C ILE A 80 3.84 -5.14 6.71
N GLU A 81 4.01 -5.58 7.94
CA GLU A 81 3.17 -5.15 9.05
C GLU A 81 3.78 -3.93 9.73
N PHE A 82 2.96 -2.92 9.99
CA PHE A 82 3.27 -1.74 10.79
C PHE A 82 2.41 -1.69 12.05
N PRO A 83 2.84 -0.98 13.11
CA PRO A 83 2.08 -0.88 14.35
C PRO A 83 0.72 -0.19 14.19
N SER A 84 0.58 0.71 13.22
CA SER A 84 -0.67 1.42 12.93
C SER A 84 -0.72 1.89 11.47
N MET A 85 -1.91 2.31 11.02
CA MET A 85 -2.10 2.93 9.70
C MET A 85 -1.26 4.19 9.54
N GLU A 86 -1.18 5.05 10.57
CA GLU A 86 -0.37 6.27 10.47
C GLU A 86 1.10 5.94 10.23
N ARG A 87 1.64 4.89 10.88
CA ARG A 87 3.03 4.47 10.71
C ARG A 87 3.32 3.94 9.31
N ALA A 88 2.39 3.16 8.74
CA ALA A 88 2.51 2.66 7.37
C ALA A 88 2.49 3.80 6.34
N LEU A 89 1.56 4.75 6.48
CA LEU A 89 1.45 5.89 5.56
C LEU A 89 2.63 6.84 5.71
N ALA A 90 3.07 7.13 6.94
CA ALA A 90 4.25 7.94 7.19
C ALA A 90 5.52 7.34 6.57
N TRP A 91 5.66 6.01 6.55
CA TRP A 91 6.72 5.35 5.80
C TRP A 91 6.55 5.51 4.30
N TYR A 92 5.35 5.26 3.77
CA TYR A 92 5.10 5.30 2.32
C TYR A 92 5.35 6.70 1.72
N ASP A 93 5.06 7.74 2.48
CA ASP A 93 5.25 9.14 2.13
C ASP A 93 6.62 9.70 2.55
N SER A 94 7.47 8.87 3.18
CA SER A 94 8.79 9.32 3.63
C SER A 94 9.73 9.63 2.46
N PRO A 95 10.70 10.53 2.65
CA PRO A 95 11.77 10.75 1.68
C PRO A 95 12.55 9.46 1.38
N THR A 96 12.78 8.63 2.39
CA THR A 96 13.55 7.38 2.24
C THR A 96 12.85 6.36 1.32
N TYR A 97 11.52 6.29 1.33
CA TYR A 97 10.78 5.42 0.42
C TYR A 97 10.47 6.10 -0.92
N ALA A 98 10.32 7.43 -0.94
CA ALA A 98 10.14 8.21 -2.16
C ALA A 98 11.27 7.98 -3.18
N GLU A 99 12.52 7.87 -2.72
CA GLU A 99 13.67 7.54 -3.58
C GLU A 99 13.64 6.11 -4.15
N LEU A 100 12.97 5.18 -3.45
CA LEU A 100 12.95 3.75 -3.81
C LEU A 100 11.80 3.40 -4.76
N LYS A 101 10.64 4.06 -4.63
CA LYS A 101 9.45 3.81 -5.47
C LYS A 101 9.77 3.83 -6.97
N PRO A 102 10.53 4.80 -7.54
CA PRO A 102 10.84 4.83 -8.96
C PRO A 102 11.65 3.63 -9.45
N ILE A 103 12.55 3.09 -8.61
CA ILE A 103 13.32 1.89 -8.95
C ILE A 103 12.38 0.72 -9.16
N ARG A 104 11.46 0.49 -8.19
CA ARG A 104 10.45 -0.57 -8.30
C ARG A 104 9.51 -0.35 -9.48
N HIS A 105 9.05 0.88 -9.73
CA HIS A 105 8.12 1.17 -10.83
C HIS A 105 8.71 0.90 -12.22
N ARG A 106 10.03 1.04 -12.39
CA ARG A 106 10.70 0.70 -13.65
C ARG A 106 10.96 -0.81 -13.81
N ALA A 107 11.19 -1.51 -12.70
CA ALA A 107 11.61 -2.91 -12.70
C ALA A 107 10.48 -3.92 -12.42
N ALA A 108 9.26 -3.45 -12.17
CA ALA A 108 8.11 -4.30 -11.90
C ALA A 108 6.77 -3.61 -12.21
N THR A 109 5.78 -4.41 -12.58
CA THR A 109 4.36 -4.02 -12.52
C THR A 109 3.80 -4.46 -11.17
N SER A 110 3.12 -3.55 -10.47
CA SER A 110 2.68 -3.83 -9.09
C SER A 110 1.34 -3.22 -8.74
N ARG A 111 0.56 -3.93 -7.93
CA ARG A 111 -0.53 -3.38 -7.12
C ARG A 111 -0.04 -3.23 -5.69
N VAL A 112 -0.27 -2.06 -5.13
CA VAL A 112 0.20 -1.70 -3.78
C VAL A 112 -0.93 -1.01 -3.05
N TYR A 113 -1.22 -1.46 -1.84
CA TYR A 113 -2.25 -0.88 -0.99
C TYR A 113 -1.97 -1.23 0.48
N THR A 114 -2.45 -0.40 1.40
CA THR A 114 -2.35 -0.67 2.83
C THR A 114 -3.74 -0.98 3.37
N VAL A 115 -3.86 -2.07 4.13
CA VAL A 115 -5.12 -2.49 4.76
C VAL A 115 -5.00 -2.43 6.27
N GLN A 116 -6.10 -2.07 6.93
CA GLN A 116 -6.19 -2.13 8.38
C GLN A 116 -6.37 -3.58 8.82
N GLY A 117 -5.51 -4.04 9.72
CA GLY A 117 -5.65 -5.32 10.40
C GLY A 117 -6.56 -5.21 11.64
N THR A 118 -7.06 -6.36 12.10
CA THR A 118 -7.82 -6.43 13.35
C THR A 118 -6.89 -6.29 14.57
N PRO A 119 -7.41 -5.90 15.74
CA PRO A 119 -6.65 -6.01 16.98
C PRO A 119 -6.12 -7.44 17.15
N ARG A 120 -4.91 -7.57 17.68
CA ARG A 120 -4.42 -8.89 18.09
C ARG A 120 -5.19 -9.32 19.32
N VAL A 121 -5.84 -10.46 19.24
CA VAL A 121 -6.41 -11.12 20.43
C VAL A 121 -5.24 -11.82 21.14
N PRO A 122 -5.11 -11.68 22.47
CA PRO A 122 -4.11 -12.40 23.27
C PRO A 122 -4.21 -13.92 23.12
#